data_AF-A0A961GTI5-F1
#
_entry.id   AF-A0A961GTI5-F1
#
_cell.length_a   1.000
_cell.length_b   1.000
_cell.length_c   1.000
_cell.angle_alpha   90.00
_cell.angle_beta   90.00
_cell.angle_gamma   90.00
#
_symmetry.space_group_name_H-M   'P 1'
#
loop_
_entity.id
_entity.type
_entity.pdbx_description
1 polymer ?
#
loop_
_entity_poly.entity_id
_entity_poly.type
_entity_poly.pdbx_seq_one_letter_code
_entity_poly.pdbx_strand_id
1 'polypeptide(L)'
;MASRVDEWRGTTTTLAERLRPRDDLIVREVPAGSDTDGDTECDTSCDPARSGSASFGAVEGPFLRYERRVEWEPDGSELRITQRIDWRLGIPYWAWLYRPFVHRALRDGVAGHRPWWLFPDRISVPQARAVSTMALFSLVSGLLYGQLTQVLTFASADIGDGSSGQQAAIFAFVRVGTVLTAFMMFQADRFGRRRIALWSFGLAIVTSVATAFVPSLAALGVLQAVSRNLAVAGLLAIDTLCIEELPAGSRAMASGLGAMAYGLGSGVVVVSLPLADVSPWGWRLVFALSLITVPLVWSGARTSTESHRFLRLHPDRSGPPSGTGDPPPESRRIHGSRFVLLAALFVLLNLLVAPMSQLQNDYLRSERGFDGFTIAVFTVLTGTPAALGVIVGGRIADTRGRRWALVPGLVALAVFIALFFNLSGAPMWVSSLVAAVLGTLTVAPLGVLAPELFPTARRGGARGALNVLAVTGSVLGLLLAGAGVDAAGYGPTFALLALGPLIAAGLAFAVPETGGRELEEINQEA
;
A
#
# COMPACT_ATOMS: atom_id res chain seq x y z
N MET A 1 -2.12 21.61 -15.90
CA MET A 1 -1.23 22.61 -15.26
C MET A 1 -2.09 23.38 -14.29
N ALA A 2 -1.61 23.65 -13.08
CA ALA A 2 -2.35 24.45 -12.11
C ALA A 2 -1.58 25.75 -11.89
N SER A 3 -2.31 26.85 -11.80
CA SER A 3 -1.77 28.16 -11.47
C SER A 3 -2.46 28.67 -10.21
N ARG A 4 -1.73 29.38 -9.37
CA ARG A 4 -2.24 30.05 -8.19
C ARG A 4 -1.69 31.47 -8.18
N VAL A 5 -2.57 32.45 -8.04
CA VAL A 5 -2.18 33.86 -7.86
C VAL A 5 -2.70 34.29 -6.50
N ASP A 6 -1.80 34.76 -5.66
CA ASP A 6 -2.11 35.32 -4.35
C ASP A 6 -1.60 36.77 -4.33
N GLU A 7 -2.41 37.67 -3.79
CA GLU A 7 -2.07 39.08 -3.62
C GLU A 7 -2.04 39.43 -2.14
N TRP A 8 -1.04 40.20 -1.72
CA TRP A 8 -0.92 40.75 -0.38
C TRP A 8 -0.62 42.24 -0.45
N ARG A 9 -1.06 42.96 0.58
CA ARG A 9 -0.55 44.28 0.92
C ARG A 9 0.25 44.15 2.20
N GLY A 10 1.47 44.67 2.21
CA GLY A 10 2.37 44.47 3.34
C GLY A 10 3.58 45.39 3.34
N THR A 11 4.43 45.19 4.33
CA THR A 11 5.67 45.97 4.50
C THR A 11 6.85 45.28 3.81
N THR A 12 8.01 45.93 3.86
CA THR A 12 9.29 45.37 3.40
C THR A 12 9.63 44.04 4.07
N THR A 13 9.20 43.84 5.32
CA THR A 13 9.33 42.57 6.05
C THR A 13 8.51 41.46 5.38
N THR A 14 7.27 41.75 4.99
CA THR A 14 6.41 40.79 4.28
C THR A 14 7.00 40.41 2.92
N LEU A 15 7.58 41.38 2.22
CA LEU A 15 8.31 41.13 0.97
C LEU A 15 9.53 40.23 1.22
N ALA A 16 10.35 40.52 2.23
CA ALA A 16 11.54 39.73 2.56
C ALA A 16 11.20 38.28 2.91
N GLU A 17 10.10 38.02 3.63
CA GLU A 17 9.62 36.67 3.91
C GLU A 17 9.22 35.92 2.62
N ARG A 18 8.57 36.60 1.68
CA ARG A 18 8.14 36.01 0.40
C ARG A 18 9.28 35.81 -0.58
N LEU A 19 10.35 36.59 -0.49
CA LEU A 19 11.55 36.41 -1.33
C LEU A 19 12.47 35.30 -0.83
N ARG A 20 12.23 34.69 0.33
CA ARG A 20 13.00 33.52 0.78
C ARG A 20 12.68 32.30 -0.09
N PRO A 21 13.71 31.58 -0.60
CA PRO A 21 13.49 30.27 -1.21
C PRO A 21 12.86 29.31 -0.19
N ARG A 22 11.88 28.51 -0.64
CA ARG A 22 11.31 27.48 0.21
C ARG A 22 12.26 26.30 0.37
N ASP A 23 12.33 25.79 1.58
CA ASP A 23 12.98 24.51 1.88
C ASP A 23 12.08 23.75 2.86
N ASP A 24 10.94 23.29 2.36
CA ASP A 24 9.95 22.56 3.17
C ASP A 24 9.75 21.13 2.65
N LEU A 25 8.96 20.32 3.37
CA LEU A 25 8.75 18.91 3.02
C LEU A 25 8.08 18.69 1.65
N ILE A 26 7.56 19.74 1.01
CA ILE A 26 6.92 19.67 -0.30
C ILE A 26 7.90 20.04 -1.41
N VAL A 27 8.65 21.12 -1.24
CA VAL A 27 9.53 21.67 -2.27
C VAL A 27 10.79 22.28 -1.69
N ARG A 28 11.90 22.07 -2.40
CA ARG A 28 13.12 22.86 -2.27
C ARG A 28 13.28 23.76 -3.47
N GLU A 29 13.33 25.05 -3.23
CA GLU A 29 13.48 26.06 -4.25
C GLU A 29 14.91 26.57 -4.34
N VAL A 30 15.29 26.98 -5.55
CA VAL A 30 16.48 27.78 -5.83
C VAL A 30 16.06 28.95 -6.72
N PRO A 31 16.66 30.15 -6.57
CA PRO A 31 16.42 31.26 -7.50
C PRO A 31 16.70 30.83 -8.95
N ALA A 32 15.79 31.17 -9.86
CA ALA A 32 16.00 30.91 -11.29
C ALA A 32 17.03 31.92 -11.83
N GLY A 33 18.15 31.41 -12.38
CA GLY A 33 19.26 32.24 -12.90
C GLY A 33 20.69 31.85 -12.46
N SER A 34 20.91 30.66 -11.88
CA SER A 34 22.27 30.19 -11.49
C SER A 34 23.02 29.40 -12.57
N ASP A 35 22.43 29.21 -13.75
CA ASP A 35 23.10 28.71 -14.95
C ASP A 35 22.66 29.57 -16.14
N THR A 36 23.64 29.98 -16.96
CA THR A 36 23.59 30.81 -18.19
C THR A 36 23.80 32.33 -18.04
N ASP A 37 24.88 32.81 -18.67
CA ASP A 37 25.21 34.19 -19.00
C ASP A 37 24.00 35.00 -19.48
N GLY A 38 23.77 36.17 -18.87
CA GLY A 38 22.89 37.21 -19.40
C GLY A 38 22.01 37.89 -18.35
N ASP A 39 22.51 38.99 -17.78
CA ASP A 39 21.78 40.11 -17.16
C ASP A 39 20.51 39.80 -16.37
N THR A 40 20.66 39.22 -15.18
CA THR A 40 19.64 39.35 -14.13
C THR A 40 20.30 39.69 -12.79
N GLU A 41 20.87 40.89 -12.70
CA GLU A 41 21.26 41.51 -11.43
C GLU A 41 20.00 41.80 -10.59
N CYS A 42 19.65 40.89 -9.69
CA CYS A 42 19.16 41.29 -8.37
C CYS A 42 20.16 40.71 -7.37
N ASP A 43 21.32 41.37 -7.33
CA ASP A 43 22.24 41.24 -6.22
C ASP A 43 21.51 41.66 -4.94
N THR A 44 21.94 41.07 -3.83
CA THR A 44 21.29 40.94 -2.52
C THR A 44 20.87 42.24 -1.78
N SER A 45 20.76 43.38 -2.48
CA SER A 45 20.19 44.64 -2.00
C SER A 45 18.96 45.05 -2.83
N CYS A 46 17.82 44.37 -2.64
CA CYS A 46 16.55 44.86 -3.17
C CYS A 46 16.20 46.19 -2.47
N ASP A 47 16.28 47.32 -3.17
CA ASP A 47 15.69 48.58 -2.70
C ASP A 47 14.15 48.42 -2.76
N PRO A 48 13.46 48.30 -1.61
CA PRO A 48 12.02 48.06 -1.61
C PRO A 48 11.21 49.24 -2.17
N ALA A 49 11.83 50.40 -2.41
CA ALA A 49 11.17 51.55 -3.01
C ALA A 49 10.93 51.43 -4.53
N ARG A 50 11.47 50.39 -5.18
CA ARG A 50 11.29 50.13 -6.62
C ARG A 50 10.49 48.86 -6.88
N SER A 51 9.73 48.86 -7.98
CA SER A 51 9.08 47.65 -8.46
C SER A 51 10.13 46.62 -8.91
N GLY A 52 9.82 45.35 -8.71
CA GLY A 52 10.73 44.27 -9.06
C GLY A 52 10.04 42.91 -9.14
N SER A 53 10.80 41.91 -9.61
CA SER A 53 10.33 40.54 -9.68
C SER A 53 11.45 39.56 -9.36
N ALA A 54 11.12 38.47 -8.68
CA ALA A 54 12.01 37.34 -8.42
C ALA A 54 11.32 36.05 -8.84
N SER A 55 12.10 35.09 -9.35
CA SER A 55 11.58 33.78 -9.76
C SER A 55 12.37 32.65 -9.13
N PHE A 56 11.66 31.57 -8.79
CA PHE A 56 12.19 30.41 -8.10
C PHE A 56 11.74 29.13 -8.82
N GLY A 57 12.67 28.21 -9.03
CA GLY A 57 12.42 26.88 -9.56
C GLY A 57 12.54 25.82 -8.46
N ALA A 58 11.83 24.70 -8.62
CA ALA A 58 12.01 23.55 -7.71
C ALA A 58 13.21 22.71 -8.14
N VAL A 59 14.10 22.42 -7.20
CA VAL A 59 15.19 21.43 -7.36
C VAL A 59 14.78 20.07 -6.82
N GLU A 60 14.00 20.04 -5.74
CA GLU A 60 13.46 18.81 -5.16
C GLU A 60 11.96 18.93 -4.91
N GLY A 61 11.27 17.79 -4.95
CA GLY A 61 9.83 17.68 -4.71
C GLY A 61 9.11 16.93 -5.83
N PRO A 62 7.81 16.62 -5.65
CA PRO A 62 7.04 15.81 -6.59
C PRO A 62 6.47 16.63 -7.75
N PHE A 63 7.24 17.57 -8.32
CA PHE A 63 6.77 18.48 -9.38
C PHE A 63 7.49 18.23 -10.71
N LEU A 64 6.72 18.03 -11.78
CA LEU A 64 7.22 18.00 -13.17
C LEU A 64 7.54 19.40 -13.70
N ARG A 65 6.78 20.39 -13.21
CA ARG A 65 7.01 21.81 -13.46
C ARG A 65 6.65 22.53 -12.17
N TYR A 66 7.49 23.43 -11.76
CA TYR A 66 7.28 24.30 -10.62
C TYR A 66 7.99 25.61 -10.89
N GLU A 67 7.25 26.71 -10.84
CA GLU A 67 7.77 28.05 -11.02
C GLU A 67 7.00 28.97 -10.08
N ARG A 68 7.71 29.62 -9.16
CA ARG A 68 7.14 30.62 -8.27
C ARG A 68 7.73 31.96 -8.64
N ARG A 69 6.86 32.91 -8.98
CA ARG A 69 7.22 34.29 -9.30
C ARG A 69 6.62 35.22 -8.26
N VAL A 70 7.45 36.08 -7.69
CA VAL A 70 7.04 37.12 -6.74
C VAL A 70 7.30 38.45 -7.42
N GLU A 71 6.25 39.21 -7.67
CA GLU A 71 6.28 40.56 -8.24
C GLU A 71 5.85 41.53 -7.14
N TRP A 72 6.47 42.70 -7.04
CA TRP A 72 6.07 43.72 -6.08
C TRP A 72 6.12 45.12 -6.69
N GLU A 73 5.21 45.97 -6.25
CA GLU A 73 5.10 47.36 -6.68
C GLU A 73 4.80 48.26 -5.47
N PRO A 74 5.38 49.47 -5.39
CA PRO A 74 5.04 50.46 -4.38
C PRO A 74 3.57 50.92 -4.50
N ASP A 75 2.82 50.90 -3.39
CA ASP A 75 1.44 51.40 -3.29
C ASP A 75 1.32 52.29 -2.05
N GLY A 76 1.72 53.57 -2.19
CA GLY A 76 1.76 54.53 -1.09
C GLY A 76 2.83 54.18 -0.05
N SER A 77 2.43 53.96 1.21
CA SER A 77 3.32 53.53 2.31
C SER A 77 3.47 52.01 2.42
N GLU A 78 2.76 51.25 1.58
CA GLU A 78 2.77 49.79 1.57
C GLU A 78 3.28 49.24 0.23
N LEU A 79 3.54 47.94 0.18
CA LEU A 79 3.88 47.21 -1.05
C LEU A 79 2.71 46.33 -1.46
N ARG A 80 2.34 46.41 -2.74
CA ARG A 80 1.48 45.41 -3.38
C ARG A 80 2.35 44.27 -3.85
N ILE A 81 2.17 43.10 -3.25
CA ILE A 81 2.98 41.89 -3.53
C ILE A 81 2.07 40.87 -4.21
N THR A 82 2.43 40.45 -5.41
CA THR A 82 1.72 39.42 -6.17
C THR A 82 2.61 38.19 -6.32
N GLN A 83 2.17 37.05 -5.81
CA GLN A 83 2.85 35.77 -6.00
C GLN A 83 2.05 34.90 -6.95
N ARG A 84 2.68 34.47 -8.04
CA ARG A 84 2.16 33.45 -8.93
C ARG A 84 2.95 32.16 -8.75
N ILE A 85 2.26 31.05 -8.52
CA ILE A 85 2.86 29.71 -8.48
C ILE A 85 2.22 28.85 -9.57
N ASP A 86 3.02 28.51 -10.57
CA ASP A 86 2.65 27.59 -11.64
C ASP A 86 3.27 26.22 -11.38
N TRP A 87 2.43 25.19 -11.32
CA TRP A 87 2.89 23.86 -10.94
C TRP A 87 2.15 22.71 -11.63
N ARG A 88 2.85 21.57 -11.73
CA ARG A 88 2.31 20.31 -12.21
C ARG A 88 2.92 19.16 -11.40
N LEU A 89 2.09 18.45 -10.63
CA LEU A 89 2.54 17.27 -9.89
C LEU A 89 2.99 16.14 -10.82
N GLY A 90 4.04 15.44 -10.40
CA GLY A 90 4.55 14.22 -11.00
C GLY A 90 3.87 12.94 -10.51
N ILE A 91 2.69 13.05 -9.89
CA ILE A 91 1.89 11.92 -9.38
C ILE A 91 0.90 11.50 -10.49
N PRO A 92 1.13 10.42 -11.25
CA PRO A 92 0.13 9.95 -12.22
C PRO A 92 -1.11 9.42 -11.50
N TYR A 93 -2.26 9.30 -12.18
CA TYR A 93 -3.54 8.72 -11.72
C TYR A 93 -4.24 9.39 -10.52
N TRP A 94 -3.52 9.68 -9.45
CA TRP A 94 -4.01 10.11 -8.14
C TRP A 94 -3.79 11.60 -7.87
N ALA A 95 -3.22 12.37 -8.80
CA ALA A 95 -2.95 13.80 -8.60
C ALA A 95 -4.18 14.59 -8.14
N TRP A 96 -5.38 14.21 -8.59
CA TRP A 96 -6.62 14.90 -8.22
C TRP A 96 -6.92 14.82 -6.71
N LEU A 97 -6.52 13.74 -6.02
CA LEU A 97 -6.66 13.61 -4.56
C LEU A 97 -5.74 14.57 -3.81
N TYR A 98 -4.50 14.74 -4.29
CA TYR A 98 -3.48 15.54 -3.62
C TYR A 98 -3.52 17.02 -4.00
N ARG A 99 -4.08 17.37 -5.17
CA ARG A 99 -4.13 18.75 -5.69
C ARG A 99 -4.70 19.76 -4.69
N PRO A 100 -5.84 19.52 -4.02
CA PRO A 100 -6.38 20.50 -3.06
C PRO A 100 -5.45 20.76 -1.88
N PHE A 101 -4.85 19.69 -1.34
CA PHE A 101 -3.94 19.77 -0.20
C PHE A 101 -2.64 20.49 -0.55
N VAL A 102 -2.04 20.13 -1.68
CA VAL A 102 -0.82 20.79 -2.20
C VAL A 102 -1.12 22.24 -2.56
N HIS A 103 -2.23 22.52 -3.23
CA HIS A 103 -2.62 23.89 -3.58
C HIS A 103 -2.72 24.77 -2.34
N ARG A 104 -3.30 24.27 -1.23
CA ARG A 104 -3.35 24.98 0.05
C ARG A 104 -1.98 25.15 0.70
N ALA A 105 -1.18 24.08 0.77
CA ALA A 105 0.16 24.12 1.37
C ALA A 105 1.16 24.98 0.58
N LEU A 106 0.91 25.20 -0.71
CA LEU A 106 1.73 26.11 -1.51
C LEU A 106 1.52 27.59 -1.16
N ARG A 107 0.40 27.98 -0.54
CA ARG A 107 0.13 29.37 -0.11
C ARG A 107 0.97 29.80 1.09
N ASP A 108 0.86 29.00 2.15
CA ASP A 108 1.26 29.38 3.51
C ASP A 108 2.51 28.63 3.97
N GLY A 109 3.03 27.72 3.13
CA GLY A 109 4.02 26.76 3.58
C GLY A 109 3.38 25.54 4.25
N VAL A 110 4.24 24.60 4.65
CA VAL A 110 3.86 23.60 5.64
C VAL A 110 4.16 24.19 7.01
N ALA A 111 3.14 24.32 7.87
CA ALA A 111 3.35 24.76 9.26
C ALA A 111 4.42 23.87 9.93
N GLY A 112 5.07 24.34 11.01
CA GLY A 112 6.09 23.55 11.74
C GLY A 112 5.64 22.16 12.22
N HIS A 113 4.36 21.82 12.08
CA HIS A 113 3.80 20.49 12.26
C HIS A 113 3.61 19.77 10.92
N ARG A 114 4.16 18.56 10.80
CA ARG A 114 4.07 17.72 9.59
C ARG A 114 2.61 17.29 9.34
N PRO A 115 1.99 17.63 8.20
CA PRO A 115 0.63 17.20 7.86
C PRO A 115 0.54 15.69 7.77
N TRP A 116 -0.61 15.12 8.14
CA TRP A 116 -0.84 13.68 8.14
C TRP A 116 -0.80 13.03 6.75
N TRP A 117 -1.15 13.79 5.71
CA TRP A 117 -1.21 13.34 4.31
C TRP A 117 0.13 13.41 3.57
N LEU A 118 1.14 14.06 4.14
CA LEU A 118 2.47 14.21 3.54
C LEU A 118 3.43 13.13 4.05
N PHE A 119 4.30 12.64 3.16
CA PHE A 119 5.39 11.74 3.51
C PHE A 119 6.35 12.39 4.51
N PRO A 120 6.97 11.61 5.41
CA PRO A 120 7.96 12.14 6.34
C PRO A 120 9.20 12.73 5.66
N ASP A 121 9.58 12.17 4.51
CA ASP A 121 10.66 12.68 3.65
C ASP A 121 10.11 13.39 2.41
N ARG A 122 10.89 14.33 1.88
CA ARG A 122 10.59 14.97 0.59
C ARG A 122 10.81 13.96 -0.53
N ILE A 123 9.74 13.63 -1.26
CA ILE A 123 9.80 12.66 -2.36
C ILE A 123 10.07 13.34 -3.70
N SER A 124 10.92 12.71 -4.51
CA SER A 124 11.21 13.10 -5.89
C SER A 124 10.10 12.67 -6.87
N VAL A 125 10.14 13.17 -8.11
CA VAL A 125 9.20 12.76 -9.17
C VAL A 125 9.23 11.24 -9.46
N PRO A 126 10.40 10.57 -9.62
CA PRO A 126 10.44 9.12 -9.79
C PRO A 126 9.79 8.36 -8.63
N GLN A 127 10.06 8.76 -7.38
CA GLN A 127 9.46 8.16 -6.19
C GLN A 127 7.93 8.36 -6.14
N ALA A 128 7.46 9.57 -6.43
CA ALA A 128 6.04 9.87 -6.55
C ALA A 128 5.34 9.02 -7.63
N ARG A 129 6.01 8.78 -8.76
CA ARG A 129 5.53 7.88 -9.83
C ARG A 129 5.52 6.42 -9.38
N ALA A 130 6.54 5.97 -8.64
CA ALA A 130 6.62 4.61 -8.12
C ALA A 130 5.46 4.32 -7.16
N VAL A 131 5.22 5.20 -6.18
CA VAL A 131 4.09 5.10 -5.23
C VAL A 131 2.75 5.08 -5.95
N SER A 132 2.56 6.00 -6.89
CA SER A 132 1.31 6.11 -7.64
C SER A 132 1.04 4.86 -8.50
N THR A 133 2.07 4.37 -9.18
CA THR A 133 1.98 3.18 -10.03
C THR A 133 1.75 1.94 -9.18
N MET A 134 2.43 1.80 -8.04
CA MET A 134 2.18 0.76 -7.05
C MET A 134 0.72 0.79 -6.59
N ALA A 135 0.18 1.95 -6.18
CA ALA A 135 -1.21 2.07 -5.77
C ALA A 135 -2.19 1.67 -6.89
N LEU A 136 -1.90 2.01 -8.16
CA LEU A 136 -2.72 1.57 -9.30
C LEU A 136 -2.72 0.03 -9.44
N PHE A 137 -1.55 -0.60 -9.36
CA PHE A 137 -1.45 -2.06 -9.42
C PHE A 137 -2.04 -2.75 -8.19
N SER A 138 -1.96 -2.13 -7.01
CA SER A 138 -2.62 -2.62 -5.81
C SER A 138 -4.14 -2.63 -5.97
N LEU A 139 -4.73 -1.58 -6.57
CA LEU A 139 -6.14 -1.55 -6.93
C LEU A 139 -6.51 -2.69 -7.88
N VAL A 140 -5.71 -2.91 -8.93
CA VAL A 140 -5.93 -4.04 -9.85
C VAL A 140 -5.87 -5.38 -9.11
N SER A 141 -4.87 -5.57 -8.24
CA SER A 141 -4.76 -6.79 -7.44
C SER A 141 -5.95 -7.00 -6.52
N GLY A 142 -6.45 -5.94 -5.88
CA GLY A 142 -7.60 -6.01 -4.99
C GLY A 142 -8.88 -6.42 -5.73
N LEU A 143 -9.07 -5.90 -6.94
CA LEU A 143 -10.18 -6.29 -7.81
C LEU A 143 -10.08 -7.78 -8.18
N LEU A 144 -8.94 -8.21 -8.74
CA LEU A 144 -8.76 -9.59 -9.19
C LEU A 144 -8.86 -10.60 -8.04
N TYR A 145 -8.33 -10.26 -6.86
CA TYR A 145 -8.38 -11.12 -5.68
C TYR A 145 -9.81 -11.22 -5.09
N GLY A 146 -10.54 -10.09 -5.07
CA GLY A 146 -11.86 -10.00 -4.47
C GLY A 146 -12.94 -10.78 -5.23
N GLN A 147 -12.79 -10.96 -6.55
CA GLN A 147 -13.80 -11.58 -7.43
C GLN A 147 -14.29 -12.93 -6.93
N LEU A 148 -13.40 -13.91 -6.73
CA LEU A 148 -13.80 -15.24 -6.27
C LEU A 148 -14.55 -15.17 -4.94
N THR A 149 -14.04 -14.40 -3.98
CA THR A 149 -14.60 -14.33 -2.62
C THR A 149 -16.03 -13.81 -2.62
N GLN A 150 -16.33 -12.82 -3.47
CA GLN A 150 -17.65 -12.20 -3.53
C GLN A 150 -18.64 -12.97 -4.42
N VAL A 151 -18.14 -13.72 -5.40
CA VAL A 151 -18.96 -14.27 -6.49
C VAL A 151 -19.16 -15.80 -6.38
N LEU A 152 -18.33 -16.51 -5.60
CA LEU A 152 -18.35 -17.98 -5.55
C LEU A 152 -19.72 -18.55 -5.16
N THR A 153 -20.46 -17.90 -4.26
CA THR A 153 -21.81 -18.34 -3.87
C THR A 153 -22.76 -18.38 -5.06
N PHE A 154 -22.73 -17.35 -5.91
CA PHE A 154 -23.57 -17.27 -7.11
C PHE A 154 -23.14 -18.30 -8.16
N ALA A 155 -21.84 -18.43 -8.41
CA ALA A 155 -21.31 -19.43 -9.32
C ALA A 155 -21.63 -20.87 -8.84
N SER A 156 -21.57 -21.12 -7.53
CA SER A 156 -21.88 -22.43 -6.96
C SER A 156 -23.36 -22.79 -7.09
N ALA A 157 -24.26 -21.81 -6.95
CA ALA A 157 -25.68 -22.02 -7.16
C ALA A 157 -26.05 -22.29 -8.63
N ASP A 158 -25.31 -21.71 -9.59
CA ASP A 158 -25.60 -21.83 -11.03
C ASP A 158 -24.97 -23.10 -11.67
N ILE A 159 -23.69 -23.36 -11.43
CA ILE A 159 -22.92 -24.43 -12.08
C ILE A 159 -22.35 -25.48 -11.12
N GLY A 160 -22.84 -25.48 -9.88
CA GLY A 160 -22.42 -26.39 -8.80
C GLY A 160 -23.59 -27.04 -8.08
N ASP A 161 -23.34 -27.50 -6.86
CA ASP A 161 -24.35 -28.04 -5.95
C ASP A 161 -24.87 -27.00 -4.94
N GLY A 162 -24.36 -25.75 -5.01
CA GLY A 162 -24.71 -24.67 -4.10
C GLY A 162 -24.24 -24.87 -2.66
N SER A 163 -23.58 -25.98 -2.33
CA SER A 163 -23.27 -26.36 -0.95
C SER A 163 -22.11 -25.54 -0.39
N SER A 164 -22.20 -25.21 0.90
CA SER A 164 -21.12 -24.56 1.63
C SER A 164 -19.84 -25.41 1.66
N GLY A 165 -19.99 -26.75 1.66
CA GLY A 165 -18.86 -27.69 1.60
C GLY A 165 -18.07 -27.60 0.29
N GLN A 166 -18.77 -27.53 -0.85
CA GLN A 166 -18.14 -27.36 -2.16
C GLN A 166 -17.44 -26.00 -2.28
N GLN A 167 -18.06 -24.93 -1.78
CA GLN A 167 -17.45 -23.60 -1.76
C GLN A 167 -16.17 -23.57 -0.91
N ALA A 168 -16.21 -24.18 0.29
CA ALA A 168 -15.05 -24.30 1.17
C ALA A 168 -13.91 -25.09 0.51
N ALA A 169 -14.22 -26.19 -0.19
CA ALA A 169 -13.24 -26.97 -0.93
C ALA A 169 -12.54 -26.16 -2.03
N ILE A 170 -13.29 -25.32 -2.77
CA ILE A 170 -12.72 -24.43 -3.79
C ILE A 170 -11.80 -23.39 -3.16
N PHE A 171 -12.20 -22.75 -2.05
CA PHE A 171 -11.32 -21.82 -1.34
C PHE A 171 -10.04 -22.49 -0.82
N ALA A 172 -10.14 -23.72 -0.31
CA ALA A 172 -8.98 -24.50 0.13
C ALA A 172 -8.05 -24.82 -1.04
N PHE A 173 -8.60 -25.27 -2.17
CA PHE A 173 -7.81 -25.55 -3.39
C PHE A 173 -7.10 -24.30 -3.92
N VAL A 174 -7.79 -23.17 -3.98
CA VAL A 174 -7.22 -21.88 -4.44
C VAL A 174 -6.06 -21.42 -3.54
N ARG A 175 -6.09 -21.72 -2.23
CA ARG A 175 -4.98 -21.42 -1.31
C ARG A 175 -3.72 -22.25 -1.60
N VAL A 176 -3.85 -23.49 -2.08
CA VAL A 176 -2.69 -24.31 -2.51
C VAL A 176 -1.91 -23.61 -3.63
N GLY A 177 -2.61 -22.82 -4.46
CA GLY A 177 -1.99 -21.97 -5.48
C GLY A 177 -0.99 -20.95 -4.95
N THR A 178 -0.86 -20.73 -3.63
CA THR A 178 0.19 -19.87 -3.04
C THR A 178 1.61 -20.30 -3.44
N VAL A 179 1.80 -21.59 -3.78
CA VAL A 179 3.06 -22.11 -4.34
C VAL A 179 3.41 -21.41 -5.66
N LEU A 180 2.42 -21.09 -6.50
CA LEU A 180 2.61 -20.31 -7.72
C LEU A 180 3.09 -18.89 -7.41
N THR A 181 2.53 -18.26 -6.37
CA THR A 181 2.98 -16.95 -5.88
C THR A 181 4.45 -16.99 -5.51
N ALA A 182 4.85 -18.01 -4.72
CA ALA A 182 6.24 -18.17 -4.29
C ALA A 182 7.18 -18.43 -5.47
N PHE A 183 6.77 -19.27 -6.43
CA PHE A 183 7.52 -19.52 -7.64
C PHE A 183 7.74 -18.23 -8.43
N MET A 184 6.68 -17.44 -8.71
CA MET A 184 6.82 -16.18 -9.44
C MET A 184 7.72 -15.18 -8.71
N MET A 185 7.62 -15.09 -7.38
CA MET A 185 8.47 -14.22 -6.58
C MET A 185 9.93 -14.67 -6.55
N PHE A 186 10.21 -15.98 -6.59
CA PHE A 186 11.56 -16.49 -6.79
C PHE A 186 12.12 -16.08 -8.17
N GLN A 187 11.28 -16.16 -9.21
CA GLN A 187 11.66 -15.71 -10.55
C GLN A 187 11.89 -14.19 -10.62
N ALA A 188 11.27 -13.39 -9.73
CA ALA A 188 11.45 -11.94 -9.67
C ALA A 188 12.88 -11.53 -9.33
N ASP A 189 13.61 -12.37 -8.60
CA ASP A 189 15.02 -12.13 -8.27
C ASP A 189 15.94 -12.35 -9.48
N ARG A 190 15.51 -13.14 -10.48
CA ARG A 190 16.28 -13.43 -11.71
C ARG A 190 15.91 -12.53 -12.89
N PHE A 191 14.62 -12.26 -13.06
CA PHE A 191 14.09 -11.57 -14.23
C PHE A 191 13.75 -10.10 -14.00
N GLY A 192 13.78 -9.64 -12.75
CA GLY A 192 13.39 -8.28 -12.34
C GLY A 192 11.94 -8.21 -11.86
N ARG A 193 11.67 -7.27 -10.94
CA ARG A 193 10.37 -7.14 -10.27
C ARG A 193 9.34 -6.59 -11.21
N ARG A 194 9.71 -5.60 -12.04
CA ARG A 194 8.79 -5.00 -13.01
C ARG A 194 8.27 -6.05 -13.99
N ARG A 195 9.16 -6.89 -14.52
CA ARG A 195 8.78 -7.91 -15.51
C ARG A 195 7.85 -8.96 -14.92
N ILE A 196 8.18 -9.50 -13.75
CA ILE A 196 7.31 -10.46 -13.07
C ILE A 196 5.98 -9.86 -12.68
N ALA A 197 5.94 -8.60 -12.22
CA ALA A 197 4.69 -7.92 -11.92
C ALA A 197 3.78 -7.85 -13.16
N LEU A 198 4.31 -7.38 -14.30
CA LEU A 198 3.54 -7.24 -15.53
C LEU A 198 3.07 -8.59 -16.11
N TRP A 199 3.93 -9.61 -16.08
CA TRP A 199 3.54 -10.96 -16.51
C TRP A 199 2.44 -11.54 -15.61
N SER A 200 2.58 -11.38 -14.30
CA SER A 200 1.61 -11.91 -13.34
C SER A 200 0.26 -11.20 -13.47
N PHE A 201 0.23 -9.87 -13.57
CA PHE A 201 -1.03 -9.14 -13.79
C PHE A 201 -1.66 -9.44 -15.15
N GLY A 202 -0.87 -9.49 -16.22
CA GLY A 202 -1.38 -9.82 -17.55
C GLY A 202 -2.03 -11.20 -17.59
N LEU A 203 -1.34 -12.21 -17.07
CA LEU A 203 -1.87 -13.58 -17.02
C LEU A 203 -3.04 -13.70 -16.04
N ALA A 204 -2.99 -13.03 -14.88
CA ALA A 204 -4.11 -12.98 -13.94
C ALA A 204 -5.39 -12.44 -14.59
N ILE A 205 -5.29 -11.32 -15.33
CA ILE A 205 -6.43 -10.74 -16.06
C ILE A 205 -6.98 -11.73 -17.08
N VAL A 206 -6.12 -12.35 -17.89
CA VAL A 206 -6.54 -13.34 -18.89
C VAL A 206 -7.28 -14.50 -18.24
N THR A 207 -6.72 -15.07 -17.16
CA THR A 207 -7.36 -16.18 -16.44
C THR A 207 -8.66 -15.77 -15.74
N SER A 208 -8.74 -14.54 -15.25
CA SER A 208 -9.97 -14.03 -14.64
C SER A 208 -11.08 -13.85 -15.67
N VAL A 209 -10.78 -13.23 -16.81
CA VAL A 209 -11.75 -13.11 -17.92
C VAL A 209 -12.14 -14.48 -18.45
N ALA A 210 -11.20 -15.42 -18.59
CA ALA A 210 -11.50 -16.78 -19.01
C ALA A 210 -12.46 -17.50 -18.04
N THR A 211 -12.44 -17.14 -16.75
CA THR A 211 -13.36 -17.70 -15.73
C THR A 211 -14.81 -17.38 -16.03
N ALA A 212 -15.10 -16.26 -16.70
CA ALA A 212 -16.46 -15.92 -17.12
C ALA A 212 -17.07 -16.93 -18.11
N PHE A 213 -16.25 -17.72 -18.82
CA PHE A 213 -16.70 -18.67 -19.85
C PHE A 213 -16.71 -20.13 -19.37
N VAL A 214 -16.40 -20.35 -18.09
CA VAL A 214 -16.24 -21.70 -17.57
C VAL A 214 -17.60 -22.41 -17.41
N PRO A 215 -17.67 -23.71 -17.78
CA PRO A 215 -18.89 -24.51 -17.62
C PRO A 215 -18.99 -25.26 -16.29
N SER A 216 -17.92 -25.35 -15.49
CA SER A 216 -17.90 -26.13 -14.24
C SER A 216 -17.12 -25.45 -13.11
N LEU A 217 -17.54 -25.68 -11.87
CA LEU A 217 -16.84 -25.13 -10.70
C LEU A 217 -15.39 -25.59 -10.56
N ALA A 218 -15.06 -26.80 -11.00
CA ALA A 218 -13.68 -27.29 -10.99
C ALA A 218 -12.76 -26.43 -11.86
N ALA A 219 -13.20 -26.13 -13.10
CA ALA A 219 -12.47 -25.23 -13.98
C ALA A 219 -12.41 -23.80 -13.44
N LEU A 220 -13.46 -23.33 -12.74
CA LEU A 220 -13.46 -22.03 -12.08
C LEU A 220 -12.41 -22.01 -10.97
N GLY A 221 -12.36 -23.05 -10.14
CA GLY A 221 -11.37 -23.22 -9.08
C GLY A 221 -9.94 -23.21 -9.63
N VAL A 222 -9.67 -23.89 -10.74
CA VAL A 222 -8.35 -23.91 -11.41
C VAL A 222 -7.96 -22.52 -11.92
N LEU A 223 -8.82 -21.88 -12.71
CA LEU A 223 -8.50 -20.55 -13.26
C LEU A 223 -8.35 -19.50 -12.16
N GLN A 224 -9.15 -19.57 -11.10
CA GLN A 224 -9.06 -18.64 -9.98
C GLN A 224 -7.89 -18.95 -9.05
N ALA A 225 -7.46 -20.21 -8.93
CA ALA A 225 -6.20 -20.56 -8.28
C ALA A 225 -5.02 -19.90 -8.99
N VAL A 226 -5.03 -19.85 -10.33
CA VAL A 226 -4.00 -19.15 -11.10
C VAL A 226 -4.14 -17.64 -10.97
N SER A 227 -5.32 -17.09 -11.30
CA SER A 227 -5.60 -15.65 -11.32
C SER A 227 -5.25 -14.97 -10.00
N ARG A 228 -5.80 -15.48 -8.90
CA ARG A 228 -5.67 -14.87 -7.57
C ARG A 228 -4.22 -14.89 -7.08
N ASN A 229 -3.51 -16.00 -7.28
CA ASN A 229 -2.14 -16.13 -6.81
C ASN A 229 -1.15 -15.34 -7.68
N LEU A 230 -1.39 -15.22 -8.99
CA LEU A 230 -0.64 -14.31 -9.85
C LEU A 230 -0.90 -12.84 -9.51
N ALA A 231 -2.15 -12.45 -9.19
CA ALA A 231 -2.44 -11.10 -8.72
C ALA A 231 -1.64 -10.76 -7.44
N VAL A 232 -1.59 -11.69 -6.48
CA VAL A 232 -0.76 -11.54 -5.26
C VAL A 232 0.73 -11.49 -5.59
N ALA A 233 1.24 -12.33 -6.50
CA ALA A 233 2.63 -12.27 -6.92
C ALA A 233 2.99 -10.91 -7.54
N GLY A 234 2.11 -10.39 -8.42
CA GLY A 234 2.27 -9.08 -9.03
C GLY A 234 2.25 -7.95 -8.00
N LEU A 235 1.37 -8.03 -7.00
CA LEU A 235 1.29 -7.11 -5.88
C LEU A 235 2.58 -7.10 -5.06
N LEU A 236 3.10 -8.27 -4.68
CA LEU A 236 4.34 -8.36 -3.90
C LEU A 236 5.56 -7.84 -4.69
N ALA A 237 5.60 -8.07 -6.00
CA ALA A 237 6.66 -7.59 -6.87
C ALA A 237 6.64 -6.06 -7.03
N ILE A 238 5.46 -5.46 -7.28
CA ILE A 238 5.34 -3.99 -7.45
C ILE A 238 5.53 -3.23 -6.13
N ASP A 239 5.07 -3.81 -5.01
CA ASP A 239 5.31 -3.27 -3.66
C ASP A 239 6.82 -3.26 -3.35
N THR A 240 7.51 -4.36 -3.64
CA THR A 240 8.98 -4.43 -3.49
C THR A 240 9.69 -3.40 -4.36
N LEU A 241 9.26 -3.24 -5.61
CA LEU A 241 9.81 -2.24 -6.54
C LEU A 241 9.68 -0.82 -5.97
N CYS A 242 8.51 -0.48 -5.41
CA CYS A 242 8.24 0.83 -4.83
C CYS A 242 9.09 1.08 -3.58
N ILE A 243 9.17 0.10 -2.67
CA ILE A 243 9.93 0.19 -1.42
C ILE A 243 11.43 0.33 -1.70
N GLU A 244 11.94 -0.30 -2.76
CA GLU A 244 13.34 -0.18 -3.18
C GLU A 244 13.72 1.24 -3.61
N GLU A 245 12.79 2.01 -4.17
CA GLU A 245 13.01 3.38 -4.65
C GLU A 245 12.82 4.47 -3.57
N LEU A 246 12.09 4.14 -2.51
CA LEU A 246 11.73 5.10 -1.46
C LEU A 246 12.82 5.25 -0.39
N PRO A 247 12.94 6.46 0.19
CA PRO A 247 13.81 6.69 1.34
C PRO A 247 13.30 5.91 2.55
N ALA A 248 14.20 5.57 3.47
CA ALA A 248 13.92 4.70 4.60
C ALA A 248 12.76 5.16 5.51
N GLY A 249 12.54 6.47 5.62
CA GLY A 249 11.51 7.09 6.45
C GLY A 249 10.15 7.25 5.78
N SER A 250 9.93 6.69 4.59
CA SER A 250 8.65 6.86 3.85
C SER A 250 8.08 5.56 3.28
N ARG A 251 8.70 4.41 3.58
CA ARG A 251 8.37 3.09 3.01
C ARG A 251 7.04 2.57 3.56
N ALA A 252 6.81 2.68 4.87
CA ALA A 252 5.63 2.10 5.50
C ALA A 252 4.36 2.87 5.11
N MET A 253 4.42 4.21 5.07
CA MET A 253 3.31 5.02 4.57
C MET A 253 2.97 4.70 3.11
N ALA A 254 3.96 4.43 2.25
CA ALA A 254 3.72 4.00 0.87
C ALA A 254 3.04 2.63 0.80
N SER A 255 3.52 1.64 1.56
CA SER A 255 2.89 0.32 1.63
C SER A 255 1.44 0.42 2.16
N GLY A 256 1.19 1.30 3.14
CA GLY A 256 -0.15 1.61 3.63
C GLY A 256 -1.07 2.21 2.56
N LEU A 257 -0.58 3.15 1.75
CA LEU A 257 -1.33 3.67 0.60
C LEU A 257 -1.64 2.58 -0.43
N GLY A 258 -0.71 1.65 -0.65
CA GLY A 258 -0.92 0.46 -1.46
C GLY A 258 -2.04 -0.43 -0.91
N ALA A 259 -2.05 -0.70 0.39
CA ALA A 259 -3.09 -1.49 1.05
C ALA A 259 -4.48 -0.83 0.96
N MET A 260 -4.56 0.50 1.07
CA MET A 260 -5.82 1.22 0.86
C MET A 260 -6.29 1.11 -0.59
N ALA A 261 -5.39 1.25 -1.57
CA ALA A 261 -5.75 1.10 -2.97
C ALA A 261 -6.19 -0.34 -3.29
N TYR A 262 -5.58 -1.34 -2.67
CA TYR A 262 -6.03 -2.74 -2.71
C TYR A 262 -7.45 -2.90 -2.16
N GLY A 263 -7.73 -2.31 -0.99
CA GLY A 263 -9.08 -2.30 -0.43
C GLY A 263 -10.11 -1.65 -1.36
N LEU A 264 -9.76 -0.53 -1.99
CA LEU A 264 -10.60 0.13 -3.00
C LEU A 264 -10.89 -0.79 -4.20
N GLY A 265 -9.88 -1.51 -4.69
CA GLY A 265 -10.04 -2.51 -5.75
C GLY A 265 -11.01 -3.63 -5.37
N SER A 266 -10.88 -4.17 -4.16
CA SER A 266 -11.84 -5.15 -3.63
C SER A 266 -13.25 -4.56 -3.49
N GLY A 267 -13.37 -3.28 -3.13
CA GLY A 267 -14.65 -2.57 -3.03
C GLY A 267 -15.36 -2.44 -4.38
N VAL A 268 -14.62 -2.27 -5.49
CA VAL A 268 -15.21 -2.26 -6.84
C VAL A 268 -15.95 -3.56 -7.14
N VAL A 269 -15.42 -4.70 -6.69
CA VAL A 269 -16.10 -6.01 -6.84
C VAL A 269 -17.41 -6.03 -6.08
N VAL A 270 -17.42 -5.55 -4.84
CA VAL A 270 -18.63 -5.48 -4.00
C VAL A 270 -19.70 -4.60 -4.65
N VAL A 271 -19.32 -3.42 -5.16
CA VAL A 271 -20.24 -2.51 -5.87
C VAL A 271 -20.77 -3.13 -7.17
N SER A 272 -20.02 -4.06 -7.78
CA SER A 272 -20.46 -4.78 -8.97
C SER A 272 -21.35 -5.99 -8.72
N LEU A 273 -21.60 -6.38 -7.45
CA LEU A 273 -22.45 -7.53 -7.11
C LEU A 273 -23.87 -7.48 -7.70
N PRO A 274 -24.54 -6.33 -7.85
CA PRO A 274 -25.83 -6.29 -8.54
C PRO A 274 -25.81 -6.86 -9.96
N LEU A 275 -24.64 -6.91 -10.64
CA LEU A 275 -24.50 -7.58 -11.93
C LEU A 275 -24.66 -9.11 -11.82
N ALA A 276 -24.27 -9.70 -10.68
CA ALA A 276 -24.45 -11.11 -10.41
C ALA A 276 -25.91 -11.48 -10.16
N ASP A 277 -26.71 -10.54 -9.65
CA ASP A 277 -28.13 -10.75 -9.33
C ASP A 277 -29.07 -10.61 -10.55
N VAL A 278 -28.56 -10.14 -11.71
CA VAL A 278 -29.40 -9.94 -12.91
C VAL A 278 -29.99 -11.26 -13.43
N SER A 279 -29.26 -12.36 -13.30
CA SER A 279 -29.65 -13.68 -13.80
C SER A 279 -28.78 -14.76 -13.17
N PRO A 280 -29.17 -16.05 -13.17
CA PRO A 280 -28.30 -17.13 -12.68
C PRO A 280 -26.90 -17.15 -13.29
N TRP A 281 -26.75 -16.71 -14.55
CA TRP A 281 -25.45 -16.60 -15.22
C TRP A 281 -24.71 -15.26 -15.00
N GLY A 282 -25.35 -14.28 -14.34
CA GLY A 282 -24.89 -12.90 -14.21
C GLY A 282 -23.54 -12.76 -13.50
N TRP A 283 -23.19 -13.71 -12.63
CA TRP A 283 -21.90 -13.79 -11.94
C TRP A 283 -20.70 -13.75 -12.90
N ARG A 284 -20.88 -14.21 -14.15
CA ARG A 284 -19.87 -14.15 -15.22
C ARG A 284 -19.47 -12.73 -15.58
N LEU A 285 -20.40 -11.77 -15.47
CA LEU A 285 -20.15 -10.35 -15.76
C LEU A 285 -19.12 -9.73 -14.79
N VAL A 286 -19.13 -10.18 -13.53
CA VAL A 286 -18.17 -9.71 -12.51
C VAL A 286 -16.75 -10.17 -12.85
N PHE A 287 -16.58 -11.35 -13.46
CA PHE A 287 -15.27 -11.78 -13.97
C PHE A 287 -14.89 -11.05 -15.27
N ALA A 288 -15.84 -10.80 -16.17
CA ALA A 288 -15.61 -9.99 -17.37
C ALA A 288 -15.18 -8.55 -17.03
N LEU A 289 -15.59 -8.01 -15.88
CA LEU A 289 -15.17 -6.71 -15.36
C LEU A 289 -13.64 -6.56 -15.25
N SER A 290 -12.89 -7.67 -15.14
CA SER A 290 -11.43 -7.65 -15.17
C SER A 290 -10.86 -6.97 -16.43
N LEU A 291 -11.61 -6.90 -17.54
CA LEU A 291 -11.19 -6.18 -18.74
C LEU A 291 -10.93 -4.69 -18.50
N ILE A 292 -11.62 -4.06 -17.53
CA ILE A 292 -11.38 -2.66 -17.15
C ILE A 292 -9.95 -2.45 -16.62
N THR A 293 -9.32 -3.50 -16.08
CA THR A 293 -7.96 -3.41 -15.54
C THR A 293 -6.88 -3.45 -16.63
N VAL A 294 -7.19 -3.88 -17.86
CA VAL A 294 -6.24 -3.92 -18.99
C VAL A 294 -5.64 -2.54 -19.30
N PRO A 295 -6.43 -1.46 -19.54
CA PRO A 295 -5.85 -0.14 -19.77
C PRO A 295 -5.08 0.40 -18.55
N LEU A 296 -5.46 0.01 -17.33
CA LEU A 296 -4.74 0.40 -16.11
C LEU A 296 -3.35 -0.24 -16.05
N VAL A 297 -3.26 -1.56 -16.26
CA VAL A 297 -2.00 -2.29 -16.31
C VAL A 297 -1.12 -1.81 -17.45
N TRP A 298 -1.70 -1.57 -18.63
CA TRP A 298 -0.97 -1.04 -19.78
C TRP A 298 -0.40 0.36 -19.51
N SER A 299 -1.18 1.24 -18.88
CA SER A 299 -0.71 2.56 -18.48
C SER A 299 0.42 2.46 -17.45
N GLY A 300 0.22 1.65 -16.39
CA GLY A 300 1.23 1.41 -15.36
C GLY A 300 2.51 0.75 -15.89
N ALA A 301 2.40 -0.07 -16.93
CA ALA A 301 3.56 -0.67 -17.61
C ALA A 301 4.44 0.39 -18.28
N ARG A 302 3.85 1.49 -18.77
CA ARG A 302 4.59 2.58 -19.41
C ARG A 302 5.24 3.53 -18.41
N THR A 303 4.69 3.66 -17.20
CA THR A 303 5.22 4.54 -16.16
C THR A 303 6.22 3.86 -15.23
N SER A 304 6.11 2.53 -15.06
CA SER A 304 7.03 1.76 -14.22
C SER A 304 8.40 1.58 -14.88
N THR A 305 9.45 1.77 -14.10
CA THR A 305 10.84 1.41 -14.43
C THR A 305 11.34 0.40 -13.42
N GLU A 306 12.33 -0.42 -13.79
CA GLU A 306 12.97 -1.34 -12.82
C GLU A 306 13.76 -0.52 -11.79
N SER A 307 13.91 -1.05 -10.57
CA SER A 307 14.55 -0.29 -9.49
C SER A 307 16.04 -0.09 -9.75
N HIS A 308 16.58 1.07 -9.37
CA HIS A 308 18.01 1.36 -9.45
C HIS A 308 18.83 0.34 -8.68
N ARG A 309 18.33 -0.14 -7.53
CA ARG A 309 18.98 -1.19 -6.73
C ARG A 309 19.07 -2.53 -7.47
N PHE A 310 18.03 -2.95 -8.19
CA PHE A 310 18.07 -4.18 -8.99
C PHE A 310 19.01 -4.04 -10.19
N LEU A 311 19.00 -2.90 -10.87
CA LEU A 311 19.85 -2.63 -12.03
C LEU A 311 21.34 -2.62 -11.66
N ARG A 312 21.71 -2.06 -10.50
CA ARG A 312 23.09 -2.10 -9.98
C ARG A 312 23.62 -3.53 -9.73
N LEU A 313 22.74 -4.47 -9.40
CA LEU A 313 23.11 -5.89 -9.23
C LEU A 313 23.28 -6.65 -10.56
N HIS A 314 22.81 -6.08 -11.67
CA HIS A 314 22.87 -6.69 -13.01
C HIS A 314 23.41 -5.69 -14.06
N PRO A 315 24.69 -5.27 -13.95
CA PRO A 315 25.29 -4.25 -14.82
C PRO A 315 25.25 -4.60 -16.31
N ASP A 316 25.31 -5.88 -16.67
CA ASP A 316 25.23 -6.38 -18.06
C ASP A 316 23.95 -5.99 -18.82
N ARG A 317 22.94 -5.43 -18.15
CA ARG A 317 21.64 -5.08 -18.74
C ARG A 317 21.41 -3.57 -18.93
N SER A 318 22.35 -2.69 -18.55
CA SER A 318 22.02 -1.25 -18.40
C SER A 318 22.99 -0.21 -18.99
N GLY A 319 24.18 -0.55 -19.50
CA GLY A 319 25.11 0.45 -20.09
C GLY A 319 26.59 0.07 -20.02
N PRO A 320 27.50 0.89 -20.58
CA PRO A 320 28.93 0.56 -20.67
C PRO A 320 29.57 0.44 -19.29
N PRO A 321 30.57 -0.44 -19.13
CA PRO A 321 31.09 -0.84 -17.83
C PRO A 321 31.92 0.30 -17.22
N SER A 322 31.38 0.98 -16.22
CA SER A 322 32.15 1.88 -15.38
C SER A 322 32.53 1.17 -14.07
N GLY A 323 33.81 0.80 -13.97
CA GLY A 323 34.55 0.73 -12.71
C GLY A 323 34.21 -0.40 -11.74
N THR A 324 35.05 -1.43 -11.74
CA THR A 324 35.45 -2.31 -10.63
C THR A 324 34.75 -2.11 -9.28
N GLY A 325 33.83 -3.02 -8.98
CA GLY A 325 33.28 -3.22 -7.65
C GLY A 325 32.29 -4.38 -7.70
N ASP A 326 32.79 -5.61 -7.67
CA ASP A 326 31.93 -6.77 -7.43
C ASP A 326 31.14 -6.51 -6.13
N PRO A 327 29.80 -6.62 -6.12
CA PRO A 327 29.05 -6.46 -4.89
C PRO A 327 29.52 -7.54 -3.89
N PRO A 328 29.85 -7.18 -2.63
CA PRO A 328 30.45 -8.11 -1.70
C PRO A 328 29.56 -9.34 -1.46
N PRO A 329 30.15 -10.55 -1.30
CA PRO A 329 29.41 -11.82 -1.21
C PRO A 329 28.44 -11.92 -0.02
N GLU A 330 28.63 -11.09 1.02
CA GLU A 330 27.71 -10.97 2.17
C GLU A 330 26.34 -10.41 1.78
N SER A 331 26.24 -9.59 0.72
CA SER A 331 24.99 -9.01 0.20
C SER A 331 23.99 -10.03 -0.39
N ARG A 332 24.29 -11.33 -0.34
CA ARG A 332 23.45 -12.40 -0.92
C ARG A 332 22.91 -13.40 0.11
N ARG A 333 23.36 -13.37 1.37
CA ARG A 333 22.94 -14.36 2.38
C ARG A 333 21.67 -13.92 3.10
N ILE A 334 20.76 -14.88 3.30
CA ILE A 334 19.55 -14.67 4.11
C ILE A 334 19.89 -15.07 5.54
N HIS A 335 19.69 -14.15 6.49
CA HIS A 335 19.79 -14.44 7.91
C HIS A 335 18.62 -15.32 8.34
N GLY A 336 18.91 -16.59 8.61
CA GLY A 336 17.90 -17.59 8.97
C GLY A 336 17.07 -17.19 10.20
N SER A 337 17.67 -16.53 11.19
CA SER A 337 16.97 -16.02 12.37
C SER A 337 15.92 -14.97 12.03
N ARG A 338 16.24 -14.00 11.16
CA ARG A 338 15.29 -12.97 10.68
C ARG A 338 14.18 -13.60 9.85
N PHE A 339 14.50 -14.59 9.01
CA PHE A 339 13.51 -15.33 8.25
C PHE A 339 12.54 -16.10 9.16
N VAL A 340 13.05 -16.85 10.14
CA VAL A 340 12.22 -17.58 11.11
C VAL A 340 11.38 -16.64 11.95
N LEU A 341 11.92 -15.50 12.38
CA LEU A 341 11.18 -14.47 13.11
C LEU A 341 9.99 -13.94 12.31
N LEU A 342 10.21 -13.52 11.06
CA LEU A 342 9.12 -13.04 10.20
C LEU A 342 8.14 -14.15 9.86
N ALA A 343 8.61 -15.36 9.58
CA ALA A 343 7.77 -16.51 9.33
C ALA A 343 6.84 -16.80 10.51
N ALA A 344 7.39 -16.83 11.73
CA ALA A 344 6.62 -17.01 12.95
C ALA A 344 5.59 -15.88 13.12
N LEU A 345 6.00 -14.63 12.93
CA LEU A 345 5.10 -13.46 12.99
C LEU A 345 3.92 -13.59 12.01
N PHE A 346 4.18 -13.94 10.75
CA PHE A 346 3.13 -14.11 9.73
C PHE A 346 2.23 -15.32 10.00
N VAL A 347 2.78 -16.46 10.42
CA VAL A 347 2.02 -17.67 10.77
C VAL A 347 1.09 -17.39 11.95
N LEU A 348 1.63 -16.84 13.04
CA LEU A 348 0.90 -16.55 14.26
C LEU A 348 -0.20 -15.50 14.05
N LEU A 349 0.07 -14.48 13.23
CA LEU A 349 -0.94 -13.50 12.84
C LEU A 349 -2.08 -14.16 12.05
N ASN A 350 -1.74 -14.97 11.05
CA ASN A 350 -2.71 -15.61 10.17
C ASN A 350 -3.52 -16.73 10.84
N LEU A 351 -3.03 -17.25 11.98
CA LEU A 351 -3.76 -18.19 12.82
C LEU A 351 -5.11 -17.60 13.31
N LEU A 352 -5.18 -16.29 13.55
CA LEU A 352 -6.40 -15.59 13.97
C LEU A 352 -7.11 -14.90 12.79
N VAL A 353 -6.37 -14.17 11.94
CA VAL A 353 -6.96 -13.27 10.94
C VAL A 353 -7.79 -14.05 9.92
N ALA A 354 -7.30 -15.20 9.44
CA ALA A 354 -8.02 -15.96 8.43
C ALA A 354 -9.34 -16.54 8.95
N PRO A 355 -9.39 -17.25 10.10
CA PRO A 355 -10.65 -17.68 10.71
C PRO A 355 -11.60 -16.55 11.02
N MET A 356 -11.10 -15.45 11.58
CA MET A 356 -11.95 -14.28 11.89
C MET A 356 -12.63 -13.77 10.62
N SER A 357 -11.85 -13.56 9.56
CA SER A 357 -12.40 -13.03 8.29
C SER A 357 -13.43 -13.95 7.62
N GLN A 358 -13.35 -15.27 7.83
CA GLN A 358 -14.24 -16.23 7.19
C GLN A 358 -15.47 -16.56 8.04
N LEU A 359 -15.32 -16.66 9.36
CA LEU A 359 -16.38 -17.08 10.26
C LEU A 359 -17.14 -15.91 10.90
N GLN A 360 -16.67 -14.66 10.75
CA GLN A 360 -17.36 -13.49 11.31
C GLN A 360 -18.82 -13.39 10.84
N ASN A 361 -19.07 -13.54 9.55
CA ASN A 361 -20.44 -13.43 9.02
C ASN A 361 -21.31 -14.60 9.48
N ASP A 362 -20.73 -15.80 9.62
CA ASP A 362 -21.45 -16.92 10.21
C ASP A 362 -21.82 -16.61 11.66
N TYR A 363 -20.86 -16.24 12.50
CA TYR A 363 -21.09 -15.85 13.89
C TYR A 363 -22.16 -14.76 14.05
N LEU A 364 -22.10 -13.69 13.26
CA LEU A 364 -23.10 -12.62 13.32
C LEU A 364 -24.49 -13.14 12.95
N ARG A 365 -24.59 -14.11 12.03
CA ARG A 365 -25.86 -14.70 11.63
C ARG A 365 -26.36 -15.76 12.62
N SER A 366 -25.52 -16.73 13.00
CA SER A 366 -25.88 -17.91 13.78
C SER A 366 -26.00 -17.61 15.27
N GLU A 367 -25.06 -16.87 15.85
CA GLU A 367 -25.01 -16.57 17.29
C GLU A 367 -25.64 -15.22 17.65
N ARG A 368 -25.59 -14.24 16.74
CA ARG A 368 -26.14 -12.89 16.97
C ARG A 368 -27.49 -12.65 16.31
N GLY A 369 -27.95 -13.56 15.45
CA GLY A 369 -29.24 -13.46 14.78
C GLY A 369 -29.34 -12.25 13.84
N PHE A 370 -28.22 -11.71 13.37
CA PHE A 370 -28.22 -10.58 12.45
C PHE A 370 -28.72 -11.03 11.08
N ASP A 371 -29.60 -10.23 10.49
CA ASP A 371 -29.97 -10.36 9.10
C ASP A 371 -28.87 -9.83 8.18
N GLY A 372 -29.00 -10.09 6.87
CA GLY A 372 -27.98 -9.68 5.90
C GLY A 372 -27.75 -8.18 5.85
N PHE A 373 -28.80 -7.38 6.08
CA PHE A 373 -28.70 -5.92 6.13
C PHE A 373 -27.88 -5.46 7.34
N THR A 374 -28.16 -5.99 8.53
CA THR A 374 -27.41 -5.64 9.75
C THR A 374 -25.95 -6.07 9.66
N ILE A 375 -25.64 -7.23 9.06
CA ILE A 375 -24.25 -7.66 8.79
C ILE A 375 -23.55 -6.69 7.83
N ALA A 376 -24.23 -6.21 6.78
CA ALA A 376 -23.68 -5.23 5.86
C ALA A 376 -23.39 -3.89 6.55
N VAL A 377 -24.34 -3.38 7.35
CA VAL A 377 -24.16 -2.16 8.15
C VAL A 377 -23.02 -2.33 9.14
N PHE A 378 -22.95 -3.46 9.84
CA PHE A 378 -21.87 -3.79 10.77
C PHE A 378 -20.51 -3.76 10.08
N THR A 379 -20.39 -4.41 8.92
CA THR A 379 -19.14 -4.51 8.16
C THR A 379 -18.69 -3.14 7.65
N VAL A 380 -19.61 -2.30 7.16
CA VAL A 380 -19.28 -0.95 6.68
C VAL A 380 -18.85 -0.05 7.83
N LEU A 381 -19.61 -0.04 8.94
CA LEU A 381 -19.34 0.85 10.07
C LEU A 381 -18.07 0.48 10.84
N THR A 382 -17.76 -0.82 10.94
CA THR A 382 -16.55 -1.27 11.65
C THR A 382 -15.32 -1.38 10.73
N GLY A 383 -15.51 -1.73 9.46
CA GLY A 383 -14.43 -1.95 8.49
C GLY A 383 -13.90 -0.68 7.82
N THR A 384 -14.78 0.29 7.47
CA THR A 384 -14.34 1.51 6.75
C THR A 384 -13.33 2.34 7.55
N PRO A 385 -13.51 2.54 8.88
CA PRO A 385 -12.53 3.26 9.69
C PRO A 385 -11.15 2.59 9.77
N ALA A 386 -11.02 1.31 9.42
CA ALA A 386 -9.75 0.59 9.42
C ALA A 386 -8.69 1.23 8.49
N ALA A 387 -9.13 1.95 7.45
CA ALA A 387 -8.21 2.71 6.60
C ALA A 387 -7.38 3.74 7.40
N LEU A 388 -7.93 4.32 8.48
CA LEU A 388 -7.21 5.22 9.37
C LEU A 388 -6.07 4.50 10.07
N GLY A 389 -6.31 3.27 10.54
CA GLY A 389 -5.29 2.42 11.15
C GLY A 389 -4.12 2.15 10.21
N VAL A 390 -4.40 1.86 8.94
CA VAL A 390 -3.37 1.66 7.92
C VAL A 390 -2.51 2.91 7.72
N ILE A 391 -3.12 4.09 7.58
CA ILE A 391 -2.40 5.37 7.39
C ILE A 391 -1.56 5.71 8.62
N VAL A 392 -2.18 5.65 9.81
CA VAL A 392 -1.53 5.99 11.08
C VAL A 392 -0.41 5.00 11.38
N GLY A 393 -0.63 3.71 11.14
CA GLY A 393 0.37 2.66 11.32
C GLY A 393 1.59 2.86 10.44
N GLY A 394 1.39 3.20 9.16
CA GLY A 394 2.49 3.55 8.25
C GLY A 394 3.30 4.75 8.75
N ARG A 395 2.61 5.82 9.17
CA ARG A 395 3.28 7.02 9.70
C ARG A 395 4.04 6.77 10.99
N ILE A 396 3.46 6.00 11.93
CA ILE A 396 4.15 5.64 13.18
C ILE A 396 5.38 4.79 12.88
N ALA A 397 5.26 3.80 11.99
CA ALA A 397 6.37 2.93 11.61
C ALA A 397 7.54 3.73 10.98
N ASP A 398 7.22 4.70 10.14
CA ASP A 398 8.19 5.55 9.46
C ASP A 398 8.86 6.58 10.40
N THR A 399 8.13 7.13 11.38
CA THR A 399 8.63 8.24 12.22
C THR A 399 9.16 7.82 13.59
N ARG A 400 8.62 6.75 14.18
CA ARG A 400 8.99 6.27 15.52
C ARG A 400 9.64 4.89 15.50
N GLY A 401 9.51 4.17 14.38
CA GLY A 401 10.02 2.82 14.21
C GLY A 401 8.93 1.75 14.15
N ARG A 402 9.26 0.58 13.58
CA ARG A 402 8.27 -0.45 13.18
C ARG A 402 7.54 -1.03 14.39
N ARG A 403 8.26 -1.25 15.50
CA ARG A 403 7.71 -1.87 16.72
C ARG A 403 6.58 -1.06 17.36
N TRP A 404 6.61 0.27 17.21
CA TRP A 404 5.59 1.17 17.79
C TRP A 404 4.24 1.09 17.08
N ALA A 405 4.22 0.61 15.84
CA ALA A 405 2.99 0.30 15.14
C ALA A 405 2.60 -1.19 15.31
N LEU A 406 3.58 -2.10 15.22
CA LEU A 406 3.35 -3.54 15.30
C LEU A 406 2.82 -4.01 16.65
N VAL A 407 3.50 -3.66 17.75
CA VAL A 407 3.15 -4.19 19.08
C VAL A 407 1.74 -3.77 19.51
N PRO A 408 1.37 -2.46 19.50
CA PRO A 408 0.02 -2.06 19.88
C PRO A 408 -1.04 -2.63 18.95
N GLY A 409 -0.75 -2.71 17.64
CA GLY A 409 -1.68 -3.26 16.66
C GLY A 409 -1.93 -4.75 16.85
N LEU A 410 -0.89 -5.56 17.10
CA LEU A 410 -1.02 -7.00 17.34
C LEU A 410 -1.74 -7.30 18.66
N VAL A 411 -1.44 -6.54 19.73
CA VAL A 411 -2.14 -6.66 21.02
C VAL A 411 -3.60 -6.29 20.86
N ALA A 412 -3.90 -5.15 20.22
CA ALA A 412 -5.27 -4.72 20.01
C ALA A 412 -6.05 -5.73 19.13
N LEU A 413 -5.43 -6.24 18.07
CA LEU A 413 -6.02 -7.26 17.21
C LEU A 413 -6.41 -8.50 18.01
N ALA A 414 -5.52 -9.03 18.85
CA ALA A 414 -5.81 -10.20 19.68
C ALA A 414 -6.92 -9.92 20.70
N VAL A 415 -6.76 -8.86 21.50
CA VAL A 415 -7.67 -8.56 22.61
C VAL A 415 -9.07 -8.22 22.10
N PHE A 416 -9.18 -7.32 21.13
CA PHE A 416 -10.49 -6.83 20.70
C PHE A 416 -11.23 -7.81 19.78
N ILE A 417 -10.53 -8.68 19.03
CA ILE A 417 -11.20 -9.80 18.34
C ILE A 417 -11.71 -10.83 19.35
N ALA A 418 -10.92 -11.19 20.37
CA ALA A 418 -11.39 -12.10 21.41
C ALA A 418 -12.61 -11.52 22.14
N LEU A 419 -12.58 -10.22 22.48
CA LEU A 419 -13.75 -9.52 23.05
C LEU A 419 -14.94 -9.51 22.09
N PHE A 420 -14.74 -9.25 20.80
CA PHE A 420 -15.81 -9.29 19.81
C PHE A 420 -16.57 -10.62 19.82
N PHE A 421 -15.86 -11.76 19.84
CA PHE A 421 -16.52 -13.08 19.85
C PHE A 421 -17.14 -13.46 21.21
N ASN A 422 -16.79 -12.76 22.30
CA ASN A 422 -17.31 -13.03 23.65
C ASN A 422 -18.35 -12.01 24.14
N LEU A 423 -18.52 -10.88 23.45
CA LEU A 423 -19.44 -9.81 23.82
C LEU A 423 -20.62 -9.70 22.85
N SER A 424 -21.73 -9.11 23.32
CA SER A 424 -22.94 -8.83 22.54
C SER A 424 -23.31 -7.35 22.60
N GLY A 425 -24.26 -6.91 21.77
CA GLY A 425 -24.77 -5.54 21.79
C GLY A 425 -23.70 -4.49 21.49
N ALA A 426 -23.84 -3.27 22.01
CA ALA A 426 -22.91 -2.16 21.73
C ALA A 426 -21.43 -2.47 22.04
N PRO A 427 -21.06 -3.15 23.15
CA PRO A 427 -19.67 -3.53 23.41
C PRO A 427 -19.04 -4.38 22.30
N MET A 428 -19.80 -5.28 21.66
CA MET A 428 -19.33 -6.08 20.52
C MET A 428 -18.95 -5.19 19.32
N TRP A 429 -19.81 -4.22 18.99
CA TRP A 429 -19.58 -3.28 17.89
C TRP A 429 -18.36 -2.42 18.13
N VAL A 430 -18.22 -1.89 19.36
CA VAL A 430 -17.04 -1.10 19.75
C VAL A 430 -15.78 -1.96 19.69
N SER A 431 -15.82 -3.20 20.18
CA SER A 431 -14.68 -4.12 20.11
C SER A 431 -14.25 -4.37 18.66
N SER A 432 -15.20 -4.67 17.77
CA SER A 432 -14.91 -4.87 16.35
C SER A 432 -14.33 -3.62 15.68
N LEU A 433 -14.89 -2.45 15.96
CA LEU A 433 -14.37 -1.18 15.44
C LEU A 433 -12.94 -0.92 15.91
N VAL A 434 -12.67 -1.10 17.21
CA VAL A 434 -11.34 -0.90 17.78
C VAL A 434 -10.35 -1.94 17.25
N ALA A 435 -10.76 -3.20 17.11
CA ALA A 435 -9.96 -4.24 16.47
C ALA A 435 -9.61 -3.87 15.02
N ALA A 436 -10.57 -3.37 14.25
CA ALA A 436 -10.37 -3.00 12.86
C ALA A 436 -9.42 -1.79 12.72
N VAL A 437 -9.59 -0.74 13.53
CA VAL A 437 -8.75 0.47 13.49
C VAL A 437 -7.35 0.21 14.06
N LEU A 438 -7.24 -0.38 15.25
CA LEU A 438 -5.93 -0.58 15.87
C LEU A 438 -5.20 -1.79 15.28
N GLY A 439 -5.91 -2.87 14.94
CA GLY A 439 -5.30 -4.05 14.34
C GLY A 439 -4.65 -3.76 12.99
N THR A 440 -5.22 -2.85 12.20
CA THR A 440 -4.66 -2.45 10.89
C THR A 440 -3.43 -1.54 10.98
N LEU A 441 -3.05 -1.08 12.17
CA LEU A 441 -1.73 -0.44 12.40
C LEU A 441 -0.57 -1.35 11.94
N THR A 442 -0.78 -2.67 11.95
CA THR A 442 0.20 -3.69 11.58
C THR A 442 0.41 -3.84 10.06
N VAL A 443 -0.55 -3.42 9.22
CA VAL A 443 -0.55 -3.72 7.78
C VAL A 443 0.65 -3.10 7.07
N ALA A 444 0.84 -1.80 7.26
CA ALA A 444 1.94 -1.05 6.66
C ALA A 444 3.34 -1.53 7.11
N PRO A 445 3.64 -1.66 8.42
CA PRO A 445 4.96 -2.15 8.86
C PRO A 445 5.22 -3.60 8.43
N LEU A 446 4.24 -4.50 8.47
CA LEU A 446 4.42 -5.87 7.98
C LEU A 446 4.73 -5.93 6.48
N GLY A 447 4.11 -5.04 5.69
CA GLY A 447 4.35 -4.93 4.25
C GLY A 447 5.80 -4.59 3.90
N VAL A 448 6.48 -3.80 4.75
CA VAL A 448 7.86 -3.34 4.51
C VAL A 448 8.94 -4.19 5.17
N LEU A 449 8.62 -5.00 6.17
CA LEU A 449 9.64 -5.75 6.91
C LEU A 449 10.43 -6.75 6.04
N ALA A 450 9.73 -7.53 5.22
CA ALA A 450 10.40 -8.47 4.32
C ALA A 450 11.28 -7.78 3.25
N PRO A 451 10.80 -6.75 2.52
CA PRO A 451 11.66 -6.04 1.59
C PRO A 451 12.76 -5.20 2.28
N GLU A 452 12.67 -4.90 3.57
CA GLU A 452 13.74 -4.21 4.29
C GLU A 452 14.83 -5.17 4.78
N LEU A 453 14.43 -6.31 5.36
CA LEU A 453 15.34 -7.21 6.07
C LEU A 453 16.06 -8.22 5.18
N PHE A 454 15.62 -8.41 3.94
CA PHE A 454 16.26 -9.32 3.00
C PHE A 454 17.01 -8.57 1.90
N PRO A 455 18.20 -9.06 1.50
CA PRO A 455 18.97 -8.43 0.46
C PRO A 455 18.25 -8.47 -0.88
N THR A 456 18.42 -7.40 -1.66
CA THR A 456 17.81 -7.25 -2.99
C THR A 456 18.08 -8.45 -3.92
N ALA A 457 19.13 -9.24 -3.73
CA ALA A 457 19.41 -10.42 -4.55
C ALA A 457 18.47 -11.64 -4.30
N ARG A 458 17.87 -11.77 -3.11
CA ARG A 458 17.02 -12.92 -2.73
C ARG A 458 15.69 -12.52 -2.09
N ARG A 459 15.37 -11.23 -2.17
CA ARG A 459 14.23 -10.59 -1.51
C ARG A 459 12.90 -11.15 -2.01
N GLY A 460 12.78 -11.38 -3.31
CA GLY A 460 11.58 -11.94 -3.93
C GLY A 460 11.32 -13.36 -3.41
N GLY A 461 12.30 -14.25 -3.52
CA GLY A 461 12.20 -15.62 -3.02
C GLY A 461 11.84 -15.69 -1.53
N ALA A 462 12.46 -14.85 -0.69
CA ALA A 462 12.14 -14.77 0.73
C ALA A 462 10.69 -14.33 0.98
N ARG A 463 10.20 -13.29 0.29
CA ARG A 463 8.79 -12.85 0.36
C ARG A 463 7.83 -13.93 -0.11
N GLY A 464 8.17 -14.63 -1.19
CA GLY A 464 7.40 -15.76 -1.71
C GLY A 464 7.26 -16.88 -0.67
N ALA A 465 8.37 -17.29 -0.05
CA ALA A 465 8.38 -18.32 0.98
C ALA A 465 7.59 -17.88 2.23
N LEU A 466 7.75 -16.63 2.68
CA LEU A 466 6.96 -16.08 3.79
C LEU A 466 5.46 -16.09 3.49
N ASN A 467 5.04 -15.86 2.25
CA ASN A 467 3.64 -15.95 1.86
C ASN A 467 3.08 -17.37 1.97
N VAL A 468 3.86 -18.40 1.61
CA VAL A 468 3.46 -19.81 1.78
C VAL A 468 3.28 -20.16 3.26
N LEU A 469 4.21 -19.70 4.11
CA LEU A 469 4.14 -19.92 5.55
C LEU A 469 2.95 -19.18 6.17
N ALA A 470 2.69 -17.93 5.76
CA ALA A 470 1.52 -17.16 6.17
C ALA A 470 0.22 -17.91 5.84
N VAL A 471 0.08 -18.43 4.62
CA VAL A 471 -1.09 -19.22 4.19
C VAL A 471 -1.20 -20.53 4.97
N THR A 472 -0.08 -21.16 5.34
CA THR A 472 -0.09 -22.35 6.20
C THR A 472 -0.68 -22.02 7.58
N GLY A 473 -0.29 -20.88 8.18
CA GLY A 473 -0.92 -20.35 9.40
C GLY A 473 -2.43 -20.11 9.22
N SER A 474 -2.85 -19.57 8.08
CA SER A 474 -4.27 -19.37 7.76
C SER A 474 -5.05 -20.68 7.65
N VAL A 475 -4.45 -21.75 7.13
CA VAL A 475 -5.08 -23.08 7.03
C VAL A 475 -5.18 -23.72 8.40
N LEU A 476 -4.08 -23.72 9.17
CA LEU A 476 -4.06 -24.24 10.54
C LEU A 476 -5.09 -23.53 11.43
N GLY A 477 -5.16 -22.19 11.34
CA GLY A 477 -6.12 -21.40 12.08
C GLY A 477 -7.56 -21.81 11.77
N LEU A 478 -7.89 -22.04 10.50
CA LEU A 478 -9.26 -22.45 10.12
C LEU A 478 -9.62 -23.83 10.62
N LEU A 479 -8.68 -24.78 10.55
CA LEU A 479 -8.90 -26.13 11.07
C LEU A 479 -9.14 -26.10 12.58
N LEU A 480 -8.33 -25.33 13.32
CA LEU A 480 -8.50 -25.15 14.77
C LEU A 480 -9.80 -24.41 15.09
N ALA A 481 -10.16 -23.39 14.31
CA ALA A 481 -11.39 -22.64 14.51
C ALA A 481 -12.62 -23.51 14.26
N GLY A 482 -12.65 -24.29 13.18
CA GLY A 482 -13.78 -25.18 12.89
C GLY A 482 -13.99 -26.21 14.01
N ALA A 483 -12.94 -26.97 14.36
CA ALA A 483 -13.03 -27.95 15.43
C ALA A 483 -13.33 -27.33 16.80
N GLY A 484 -12.77 -26.16 17.08
CA GLY A 484 -12.98 -25.44 18.34
C GLY A 484 -14.39 -24.89 18.47
N VAL A 485 -14.94 -24.29 17.41
CA VAL A 485 -16.30 -23.73 17.39
C VAL A 485 -17.32 -24.85 17.62
N ASP A 486 -17.17 -25.99 16.96
CA ASP A 486 -18.07 -27.14 17.14
C ASP A 486 -18.03 -27.70 18.57
N ALA A 487 -16.86 -27.66 19.22
CA ALA A 487 -16.66 -28.26 20.55
C ALA A 487 -16.96 -27.31 21.73
N ALA A 488 -16.62 -26.02 21.60
CA ALA A 488 -16.61 -25.06 22.70
C ALA A 488 -17.27 -23.71 22.35
N GLY A 489 -17.78 -23.56 21.12
CA GLY A 489 -18.37 -22.32 20.63
C GLY A 489 -17.34 -21.26 20.22
N TYR A 490 -17.85 -20.15 19.70
CA TYR A 490 -17.05 -19.07 19.14
C TYR A 490 -16.14 -18.36 20.16
N GLY A 491 -16.68 -18.02 21.33
CA GLY A 491 -15.98 -17.22 22.33
C GLY A 491 -14.65 -17.83 22.81
N PRO A 492 -14.67 -19.05 23.39
CA PRO A 492 -13.45 -19.73 23.85
C PRO A 492 -12.46 -20.01 22.72
N THR A 493 -12.97 -20.37 21.53
CA THR A 493 -12.13 -20.68 20.36
C THR A 493 -11.33 -19.47 19.89
N PHE A 494 -11.99 -18.32 19.71
CA PHE A 494 -11.30 -17.11 19.29
C PHE A 494 -10.44 -16.49 20.39
N ALA A 495 -10.74 -16.74 21.67
CA ALA A 495 -9.84 -16.40 22.78
C ALA A 495 -8.53 -17.21 22.73
N LEU A 496 -8.60 -18.50 22.39
CA LEU A 496 -7.41 -19.34 22.20
C LEU A 496 -6.61 -18.91 20.97
N LEU A 497 -7.26 -18.69 19.83
CA LEU A 497 -6.60 -18.24 18.60
C LEU A 497 -5.94 -16.85 18.76
N ALA A 498 -6.50 -15.99 19.63
CA ALA A 498 -5.93 -14.69 19.94
C ALA A 498 -4.56 -14.76 20.64
N LEU A 499 -4.17 -15.90 21.21
CA LEU A 499 -2.82 -16.11 21.70
C LEU A 499 -1.77 -15.99 20.58
N GLY A 500 -2.13 -16.32 19.33
CA GLY A 500 -1.25 -16.19 18.17
C GLY A 500 -0.69 -14.78 18.02
N PRO A 501 -1.52 -13.76 17.73
CA PRO A 501 -1.03 -12.39 17.62
C PRO A 501 -0.44 -11.81 18.92
N LEU A 502 -0.84 -12.28 20.12
CA LEU A 502 -0.17 -11.88 21.38
C LEU A 502 1.28 -12.37 21.45
N ILE A 503 1.53 -13.64 21.11
CA ILE A 503 2.89 -14.18 21.02
C ILE A 503 3.65 -13.43 19.92
N ALA A 504 2.99 -13.15 18.79
CA ALA A 504 3.56 -12.38 17.70
C ALA A 504 3.94 -10.95 18.15
N ALA A 505 3.18 -10.32 19.04
CA ALA A 505 3.51 -9.03 19.64
C ALA A 505 4.76 -9.11 20.52
N GLY A 506 4.94 -10.22 21.26
CA GLY A 506 6.17 -10.52 21.97
C GLY A 506 7.37 -10.65 21.03
N LEU A 507 7.21 -11.38 19.92
CA LEU A 507 8.23 -11.52 18.88
C LEU A 507 8.54 -10.19 18.16
N ALA A 508 7.56 -9.28 18.05
CA ALA A 508 7.74 -7.99 17.42
C ALA A 508 8.77 -7.09 18.14
N PHE A 509 9.09 -7.36 19.42
CA PHE A 509 10.20 -6.70 20.12
C PHE A 509 11.58 -7.15 19.63
N ALA A 510 11.69 -8.36 19.09
CA ALA A 510 12.93 -8.89 18.50
C ALA A 510 13.11 -8.46 17.04
N VAL A 511 12.12 -7.79 16.43
CA VAL A 511 12.24 -7.25 15.08
C VAL A 511 13.28 -6.13 15.08
N PRO A 512 14.33 -6.20 14.24
CA PRO A 512 15.32 -5.15 14.15
C PRO A 512 14.67 -3.82 13.80
N GLU A 513 15.08 -2.74 14.46
CA GLU A 513 14.59 -1.42 14.11
C GLU A 513 15.23 -0.96 12.80
N THR A 514 14.43 -0.94 11.74
CA THR A 514 14.83 -0.45 10.41
C THR A 514 14.54 1.06 10.26
N GLY A 515 14.12 1.73 11.35
CA GLY A 515 13.82 3.17 11.48
C GLY A 515 14.88 4.08 10.88
N GLY A 516 14.57 4.75 9.75
CA GLY A 516 15.48 5.75 9.17
C GLY A 516 16.82 5.22 8.64
N ARG A 517 16.96 3.90 8.48
CA ARG A 517 18.20 3.24 8.00
C ARG A 517 18.08 2.81 6.55
N GLU A 518 19.13 3.01 5.77
CA GLU A 518 19.13 2.56 4.39
C GLU A 518 19.23 1.04 4.28
N LEU A 519 18.74 0.47 3.16
CA LEU A 519 18.69 -0.98 2.99
C LEU A 519 20.08 -1.61 3.02
N GLU A 520 21.10 -0.89 2.56
CA GLU A 520 22.48 -1.31 2.55
C GLU A 520 23.02 -1.46 3.98
N GLU A 521 22.74 -0.51 4.87
CA GLU A 521 23.13 -0.54 6.27
C GLU A 521 22.46 -1.71 7.02
N ILE A 522 21.17 -1.94 6.77
CA ILE A 522 20.40 -3.04 7.41
C ILE A 522 20.94 -4.42 7.02
N ASN A 523 21.49 -4.54 5.80
CA ASN A 523 22.02 -5.78 5.26
C ASN A 523 23.53 -5.98 5.53
N GLN A 524 24.27 -4.93 5.90
CA GLN A 524 25.71 -5.01 6.26
C GLN A 524 25.93 -5.35 7.74
N GLU A 525 25.05 -4.91 8.64
CA GLU A 525 25.12 -5.25 10.09
C GLU A 525 24.50 -6.62 10.43
N ALA A 526 24.12 -7.37 9.41
CA ALA A 526 23.42 -8.65 9.52
C ALA A 526 24.41 -9.77 9.25
#